data_AF-A0A961W875-F1
#
_entry.id   AF-A0A961W875-F1
#
_cell.length_a   1.000
_cell.length_b   1.000
_cell.length_c   1.000
_cell.angle_alpha   90.00
_cell.angle_beta   90.00
_cell.angle_gamma   90.00
#
_symmetry.space_group_name_H-M   'P 1'
#
loop_
_entity.id
_entity.type
_entity.pdbx_description
1 polymer ?
#
loop_
_entity_poly.entity_id
_entity_poly.type
_entity_poly.pdbx_seq_one_letter_code
_entity_poly.pdbx_strand_id
1 'polypeptide(L)'
;MIADHLDRILAAGEDLTKLTFTVHGREPDDTVNAFVRRCRDLEFSAVAALLRAREHARELGRYGTDFAPLARLFAAQTVAITDAVDQMSDRQAVQFNGQDPLEFFRTRGLLETEAGCLMTVERIDITEDFLIAGAIHLGALMDMSAALLDALEVHFDLFPPLDADLPDQAATASGSAAL
;
A
#
# COMPACT_ATOMS: atom_id res chain seq x y z
N MET A 1 4.35 6.79 -11.88
CA MET A 1 3.51 5.84 -12.65
C MET A 1 2.62 5.08 -11.67
N ILE A 2 1.56 4.41 -12.14
CA ILE A 2 0.73 3.60 -11.24
C ILE A 2 1.55 2.50 -10.56
N ALA A 3 2.50 1.87 -11.28
CA ALA A 3 3.43 0.88 -10.75
C ALA A 3 4.20 1.38 -9.51
N ASP A 4 4.84 2.57 -9.59
CA ASP A 4 5.57 3.16 -8.45
C ASP A 4 4.70 3.33 -7.20
N HIS A 5 3.40 3.60 -7.38
CA HIS A 5 2.48 3.71 -6.27
C HIS A 5 2.09 2.34 -5.70
N LEU A 6 1.94 1.31 -6.53
CA LEU A 6 1.70 -0.06 -6.09
C LEU A 6 2.91 -0.61 -5.33
N ASP A 7 4.12 -0.40 -5.84
CA ASP A 7 5.37 -0.77 -5.15
C ASP A 7 5.47 -0.10 -3.79
N ARG A 8 5.12 1.18 -3.71
CA ARG A 8 5.13 1.90 -2.44
C ARG A 8 4.10 1.37 -1.43
N ILE A 9 2.94 0.90 -1.90
CA ILE A 9 1.94 0.24 -1.04
C ILE A 9 2.51 -1.07 -0.51
N LEU A 10 3.10 -1.90 -1.39
CA LEU A 10 3.70 -3.18 -1.03
C LEU A 10 4.86 -3.01 -0.04
N ALA A 11 5.77 -2.08 -0.31
CA ALA A 11 6.89 -1.77 0.57
C ALA A 11 6.41 -1.28 1.95
N ALA A 12 5.44 -0.38 2.00
CA ALA A 12 4.87 0.08 3.26
C ALA A 12 4.16 -1.04 4.03
N GLY A 13 3.47 -1.93 3.32
CA GLY A 13 2.81 -3.10 3.91
C GLY A 13 3.81 -4.12 4.47
N GLU A 14 4.88 -4.41 3.74
CA GLU A 14 5.96 -5.28 4.21
C GLU A 14 6.69 -4.68 5.41
N ASP A 15 6.93 -3.37 5.42
CA ASP A 15 7.52 -2.68 6.57
C ASP A 15 6.59 -2.68 7.79
N LEU A 16 5.27 -2.63 7.57
CA LEU A 16 4.27 -2.76 8.63
C LEU A 16 4.31 -4.14 9.28
N THR A 17 4.34 -5.22 8.50
CA THR A 17 4.33 -6.60 9.04
C THR A 17 5.61 -6.96 9.81
N LYS A 18 6.70 -6.23 9.56
CA LYS A 18 7.95 -6.34 10.35
C LYS A 18 7.86 -5.65 11.72
N LEU A 19 6.83 -4.85 11.98
CA LEU A 19 6.67 -4.17 13.26
C LEU A 19 6.08 -5.11 14.31
N THR A 20 6.77 -5.15 15.45
CA THR A 20 6.33 -5.82 16.67
C THR A 20 6.48 -4.87 17.83
N PHE A 21 5.51 -4.89 18.74
CA PHE A 21 5.58 -4.23 20.03
C PHE A 21 5.48 -5.27 21.14
N THR A 22 6.47 -5.34 22.02
CA THR A 22 6.40 -6.16 23.23
C THR A 22 5.97 -5.29 24.39
N VAL A 23 4.96 -5.74 25.14
CA VAL A 23 4.42 -5.01 26.28
C VAL A 23 5.20 -5.46 27.52
N HIS A 24 6.08 -4.61 28.06
CA HIS A 24 6.76 -4.90 29.32
C HIS A 24 6.15 -4.10 30.48
N GLY A 25 5.41 -4.80 31.35
CA GLY A 25 4.92 -4.22 32.61
C GLY A 25 4.30 -2.83 32.42
N ARG A 26 4.72 -1.85 33.23
CA ARG A 26 4.33 -0.45 33.04
C ARG A 26 5.28 0.21 32.03
N GLU A 27 5.01 0.03 30.74
CA GLU A 27 5.70 0.76 29.68
C GLU A 27 5.52 2.29 29.87
N PRO A 28 6.56 3.10 29.60
CA PRO A 28 6.38 4.53 29.44
C PRO A 28 5.45 4.82 28.26
N ASP A 29 4.54 5.77 28.44
CA ASP A 29 3.61 6.21 27.37
C ASP A 29 4.37 6.57 26.08
N ASP A 30 5.59 7.10 26.20
CA ASP A 30 6.44 7.47 25.06
C ASP A 30 6.84 6.29 24.16
N THR A 31 7.07 5.09 24.71
CA THR A 31 7.42 3.90 23.92
C THR A 31 6.24 3.46 23.05
N VAL A 32 5.05 3.41 23.66
CA VAL A 32 3.80 3.05 22.96
C VAL A 32 3.48 4.10 21.89
N ASN A 33 3.60 5.38 22.24
CA ASN A 33 3.39 6.48 21.30
C ASN A 33 4.37 6.44 20.13
N ALA A 34 5.64 6.11 20.35
CA ALA A 34 6.63 5.96 19.30
C ALA A 34 6.29 4.80 18.35
N PHE A 35 5.83 3.67 18.89
CA PHE A 35 5.36 2.54 18.09
C PHE A 35 4.16 2.93 17.22
N VAL A 36 3.11 3.48 17.84
CA VAL A 36 1.91 3.93 17.13
C VAL A 36 2.24 4.96 16.06
N ARG A 37 3.15 5.90 16.34
CA ARG A 37 3.60 6.88 15.36
C ARG A 37 4.25 6.19 14.14
N ARG A 38 5.11 5.20 14.36
CA ARG A 38 5.74 4.46 13.26
C ARG A 38 4.72 3.70 12.41
N CYS A 39 3.72 3.08 13.04
CA CYS A 39 2.62 2.44 12.33
C CYS A 39 1.84 3.45 11.49
N ARG A 40 1.52 4.62 12.06
CA ARG A 40 0.81 5.70 11.36
C ARG A 40 1.62 6.24 10.18
N ASP A 41 2.92 6.43 10.33
CA ASP A 41 3.76 6.97 9.25
C ASP A 41 3.76 6.02 8.03
N LEU A 42 3.88 4.71 8.26
CA LEU A 42 3.77 3.70 7.21
C LEU A 42 2.36 3.61 6.62
N GLU A 43 1.34 3.62 7.48
CA GLU A 43 -0.06 3.63 7.06
C GLU A 43 -0.39 4.85 6.19
N PHE A 44 0.04 6.05 6.57
CA PHE A 44 -0.15 7.26 5.77
C PHE A 44 0.59 7.17 4.44
N SER A 45 1.80 6.59 4.42
CA SER A 45 2.53 6.34 3.18
C SER A 45 1.74 5.41 2.24
N ALA A 46 1.20 4.31 2.76
CA ALA A 46 0.39 3.36 2.00
C ALA A 46 -0.92 3.99 1.49
N VAL A 47 -1.65 4.72 2.37
CA VAL A 47 -2.90 5.39 2.01
C VAL A 47 -2.67 6.47 0.94
N ALA A 48 -1.64 7.30 1.10
CA ALA A 48 -1.33 8.32 0.11
C ALA A 48 -0.97 7.71 -1.26
N ALA A 49 -0.19 6.63 -1.27
CA ALA A 49 0.14 5.90 -2.49
C ALA A 49 -1.11 5.26 -3.11
N LEU A 50 -1.98 4.65 -2.30
CA LEU A 50 -3.23 4.06 -2.75
C LEU A 50 -4.17 5.07 -3.40
N LEU A 51 -4.35 6.25 -2.80
CA LEU A 51 -5.21 7.30 -3.36
C LEU A 51 -4.70 7.75 -4.74
N ARG A 52 -3.37 7.86 -4.91
CA ARG A 52 -2.74 8.17 -6.22
C ARG A 52 -2.87 7.03 -7.22
N ALA A 53 -2.60 5.79 -6.81
CA ALA A 53 -2.79 4.60 -7.67
C ALA A 53 -4.23 4.52 -8.18
N ARG A 54 -5.20 4.81 -7.32
CA ARG A 54 -6.63 4.79 -7.65
C ARG A 54 -7.04 5.91 -8.60
N GLU A 55 -6.49 7.12 -8.44
CA GLU A 55 -6.67 8.22 -9.38
C GLU A 55 -6.23 7.80 -10.79
N HIS A 56 -5.01 7.26 -10.90
CA HIS A 56 -4.48 6.76 -12.17
C HIS A 56 -5.25 5.56 -12.73
N ALA A 57 -5.70 4.62 -11.88
CA ALA A 57 -6.52 3.50 -12.32
C ALA A 57 -7.86 3.97 -12.94
N ARG A 58 -8.48 5.01 -12.35
CA ARG A 58 -9.70 5.60 -12.91
C ARG A 58 -9.46 6.29 -14.24
N GLU A 59 -8.34 6.97 -14.40
CA GLU A 59 -7.94 7.58 -15.67
C GLU A 59 -7.74 6.51 -16.74
N LEU A 60 -6.96 5.46 -16.45
CA LEU A 60 -6.73 4.32 -17.33
C LEU A 60 -8.05 3.66 -17.76
N GLY A 61 -8.98 3.47 -16.83
CA GLY A 61 -10.30 2.89 -17.09
C GLY A 61 -11.22 3.70 -18.02
N ARG A 62 -10.89 4.97 -18.32
CA ARG A 62 -11.64 5.82 -19.26
C ARG A 62 -11.20 5.66 -20.70
N TYR A 63 -9.95 5.25 -20.95
CA TYR A 63 -9.38 5.19 -22.30
C TYR A 63 -9.77 3.92 -23.09
N GLY A 64 -10.63 3.06 -22.55
CA GLY A 64 -11.18 1.91 -23.28
C GLY A 64 -10.14 0.85 -23.65
N THR A 65 -9.06 0.74 -22.90
CA THR A 65 -8.03 -0.29 -23.06
C THR A 65 -8.50 -1.64 -22.52
N ASP A 66 -7.85 -2.73 -22.92
CA ASP A 66 -8.09 -4.08 -22.35
C ASP A 66 -7.89 -4.12 -20.82
N PHE A 67 -7.14 -3.15 -20.29
CA PHE A 67 -6.87 -2.98 -18.85
C PHE A 67 -8.02 -2.29 -18.08
N ALA A 68 -9.01 -1.71 -18.77
CA ALA A 68 -10.09 -0.96 -18.15
C ALA A 68 -10.92 -1.75 -17.12
N PRO A 69 -11.24 -3.05 -17.32
CA PRO A 69 -11.96 -3.84 -16.32
C PRO A 69 -11.17 -3.99 -15.01
N LEU A 70 -9.87 -4.30 -15.09
CA LEU A 70 -9.00 -4.44 -13.91
C LEU A 70 -8.83 -3.13 -13.16
N ALA A 71 -8.59 -2.04 -13.89
CA ALA A 71 -8.44 -0.72 -13.29
C ALA A 71 -9.73 -0.25 -12.57
N ARG A 72 -10.90 -0.55 -13.14
CA ARG A 72 -12.21 -0.27 -12.51
C ARG A 72 -12.43 -1.15 -11.27
N LEU A 73 -12.08 -2.44 -11.35
CA LEU A 73 -12.20 -3.36 -10.22
C LEU A 73 -11.31 -2.90 -9.05
N PHE A 74 -10.04 -2.56 -9.31
CA PHE A 74 -9.14 -2.00 -8.29
C PHE A 74 -9.72 -0.74 -7.64
N ALA A 75 -10.20 0.21 -8.45
CA ALA A 75 -10.78 1.45 -7.95
C ALA A 75 -12.08 1.24 -7.15
N ALA A 76 -12.85 0.19 -7.47
CA ALA A 76 -14.07 -0.19 -6.78
C ALA A 76 -13.78 -0.86 -5.43
N GLN A 77 -12.85 -1.81 -5.40
CA GLN A 77 -12.46 -2.52 -4.17
C GLN A 77 -11.83 -1.61 -3.13
N THR A 78 -11.22 -0.51 -3.58
CA THR A 78 -10.52 0.46 -2.73
C THR A 78 -11.39 1.67 -2.35
N VAL A 79 -12.71 1.62 -2.62
CA VAL A 79 -13.63 2.73 -2.28
C VAL A 79 -13.71 2.99 -0.78
N ALA A 80 -13.69 1.92 0.02
CA ALA A 80 -13.81 1.99 1.48
C ALA A 80 -12.71 2.85 2.12
N ILE A 81 -11.51 2.90 1.53
CA ILE A 81 -10.43 3.77 2.00
C ILE A 81 -10.73 5.24 1.75
N THR A 82 -11.37 5.59 0.63
CA THR A 82 -11.72 6.99 0.37
C THR A 82 -12.72 7.46 1.42
N ASP A 83 -13.77 6.67 1.65
CA ASP A 83 -14.80 6.98 2.64
C ASP A 83 -14.21 7.05 4.06
N ALA A 84 -13.26 6.15 4.39
CA ALA A 84 -12.57 6.16 5.67
C ALA A 84 -11.67 7.39 5.84
N VAL A 85 -10.91 7.77 4.81
CA VAL A 85 -10.05 8.96 4.83
C VAL A 85 -10.88 10.23 4.96
N ASP A 86 -12.00 10.34 4.26
CA ASP A 86 -12.90 11.48 4.37
C ASP A 86 -13.46 11.61 5.80
N GLN A 87 -13.92 10.49 6.37
CA GLN A 87 -14.36 10.45 7.78
C GLN A 87 -13.23 10.76 8.77
N MET A 88 -12.00 10.33 8.48
CA MET A 88 -10.83 10.62 9.30
C MET A 88 -10.42 12.09 9.22
N SER A 89 -10.52 12.73 8.05
CA SER A 89 -10.26 14.17 7.89
C SER A 89 -11.24 14.99 8.73
N ASP A 90 -12.51 14.61 8.74
CA ASP A 90 -13.53 15.23 9.58
C ASP A 90 -13.26 15.03 11.08
N ARG A 91 -12.77 13.84 11.48
CA ARG A 91 -12.38 13.56 12.88
C ARG A 91 -11.07 14.21 13.30
N GLN A 92 -10.09 14.32 12.40
CA GLN A 92 -8.79 14.97 12.68
C GLN A 92 -8.96 16.47 12.92
N ALA A 93 -9.93 17.13 12.27
CA ALA A 93 -10.31 18.50 12.59
C ALA A 93 -10.84 18.66 14.03
N VAL A 94 -11.36 17.58 14.63
CA VAL A 94 -11.87 17.53 16.01
C VAL A 94 -10.82 17.04 17.03
N GLN A 95 -9.76 16.35 16.59
CA GLN A 95 -8.81 15.61 17.45
C GLN A 95 -7.34 16.09 17.33
N PHE A 96 -7.12 17.41 17.31
CA PHE A 96 -5.80 18.04 17.04
C PHE A 96 -4.71 17.84 18.12
N ASN A 97 -4.82 16.87 19.03
CA ASN A 97 -3.74 16.55 19.98
C ASN A 97 -3.77 15.07 20.36
N GLY A 98 -2.96 14.25 19.66
CA GLY A 98 -2.52 12.94 20.14
C GLY A 98 -3.64 11.95 20.44
N GLN A 99 -4.14 11.27 19.40
CA GLN A 99 -5.03 10.13 19.58
C GLN A 99 -4.43 9.11 20.56
N ASP A 100 -5.27 8.69 21.51
CA ASP A 100 -5.03 7.59 22.45
C ASP A 100 -4.48 6.36 21.70
N PRO A 101 -3.28 5.85 22.05
CA PRO A 101 -2.74 4.62 21.49
C PRO A 101 -3.72 3.44 21.54
N LEU A 102 -4.56 3.34 22.57
CA LEU A 102 -5.55 2.27 22.68
C LEU A 102 -6.62 2.38 21.61
N GLU A 103 -7.12 3.60 21.33
CA GLU A 103 -8.07 3.84 20.24
C GLU A 103 -7.45 3.44 18.89
N PHE A 104 -6.18 3.77 18.67
CA PHE A 104 -5.46 3.34 17.48
C PHE A 104 -5.45 1.81 17.35
N PHE A 105 -5.02 1.08 18.39
CA PHE A 105 -4.96 -0.38 18.30
C PHE A 105 -6.33 -1.02 18.05
N ARG A 106 -7.39 -0.54 18.71
CA ARG A 106 -8.76 -1.05 18.50
C ARG A 106 -9.27 -0.79 17.09
N THR A 107 -9.13 0.45 16.61
CA THR A 107 -9.61 0.84 15.26
C THR A 107 -8.83 0.17 14.13
N ARG A 108 -7.66 -0.41 14.44
CA ARG A 108 -6.83 -1.18 13.50
C ARG A 108 -6.97 -2.69 13.64
N GLY A 109 -7.84 -3.17 14.53
CA GLY A 109 -8.06 -4.59 14.77
C GLY A 109 -6.93 -5.29 15.53
N LEU A 110 -6.02 -4.54 16.15
CA LEU A 110 -4.90 -5.07 16.94
C LEU A 110 -5.29 -5.39 18.38
N LEU A 111 -6.40 -4.83 18.85
CA LEU A 111 -7.02 -5.14 20.14
C LEU A 111 -8.53 -5.30 19.98
N GLU A 112 -9.14 -6.05 20.89
CA GLU A 112 -10.59 -6.10 21.00
C GLU A 112 -11.18 -4.72 21.32
N THR A 113 -12.37 -4.43 20.80
CA THR A 113 -13.06 -3.14 20.97
C THR A 113 -13.26 -2.75 22.43
N GLU A 114 -13.40 -3.72 23.33
CA GLU A 114 -13.61 -3.51 24.77
C GLU A 114 -12.31 -3.54 25.59
N ALA A 115 -11.15 -3.76 24.95
CA ALA A 115 -9.87 -3.84 25.64
C ALA A 115 -9.50 -2.47 26.24
N GLY A 116 -9.66 -2.32 27.56
CA GLY A 116 -9.42 -1.07 28.28
C GLY A 116 -7.95 -0.73 28.54
N CYS A 117 -7.01 -1.66 28.35
CA CYS A 117 -5.59 -1.45 28.59
C CYS A 117 -4.70 -2.43 27.80
N LEU A 118 -3.40 -2.13 27.70
CA LEU A 118 -2.40 -3.00 27.05
C LEU A 118 -1.96 -4.18 27.91
N MET A 119 -2.23 -4.17 29.22
CA MET A 119 -1.77 -5.22 30.15
C MET A 119 -2.39 -6.59 29.89
N THR A 120 -3.43 -6.67 29.04
CA THR A 120 -4.08 -7.91 28.65
C THR A 120 -3.34 -8.65 27.53
N VAL A 121 -2.34 -8.03 26.91
CA VAL A 121 -1.54 -8.60 25.82
C VAL A 121 -0.05 -8.51 26.14
N GLU A 122 0.70 -9.57 25.85
CA GLU A 122 2.16 -9.60 26.03
C GLU A 122 2.87 -8.98 24.82
N ARG A 123 2.26 -9.09 23.64
CA ARG A 123 2.85 -8.72 22.37
C ARG A 123 1.76 -8.31 21.38
N ILE A 124 2.05 -7.27 20.60
CA ILE A 124 1.24 -6.82 19.48
C ILE A 124 2.08 -7.00 18.23
N ASP A 125 1.60 -7.85 17.33
CA ASP A 125 2.18 -8.05 16.00
C ASP A 125 1.23 -7.48 14.95
N ILE A 126 1.81 -6.82 13.94
CA ILE A 126 1.04 -6.38 12.79
C ILE A 126 0.99 -7.55 11.80
N THR A 127 -0.19 -8.12 11.62
CA THR A 127 -0.45 -9.20 10.66
C THR A 127 -1.19 -8.69 9.44
N GLU A 128 -1.48 -9.60 8.49
CA GLU A 128 -2.34 -9.33 7.34
C GLU A 128 -3.75 -8.84 7.72
N ASP A 129 -4.20 -9.13 8.94
CA ASP A 129 -5.51 -8.70 9.46
C ASP A 129 -5.54 -7.22 9.86
N PHE A 130 -4.38 -6.55 9.94
CA PHE A 130 -4.30 -5.13 10.26
C PHE A 130 -5.17 -4.28 9.32
N LEU A 131 -6.03 -3.43 9.88
CA LEU A 131 -6.94 -2.62 9.07
C LEU A 131 -6.34 -1.27 8.68
N ILE A 132 -5.91 -1.10 7.44
CA ILE A 132 -5.48 0.19 6.88
C ILE A 132 -6.65 1.17 6.88
N ALA A 133 -6.42 2.35 7.45
CA ALA A 133 -7.42 3.37 7.77
C ALA A 133 -8.62 2.86 8.58
N GLY A 134 -8.55 1.65 9.15
CA GLY A 134 -9.65 1.00 9.85
C GLY A 134 -10.72 0.43 8.90
N ALA A 135 -10.39 0.25 7.62
CA ALA A 135 -11.36 -0.07 6.58
C ALA A 135 -10.99 -1.25 5.68
N ILE A 136 -9.71 -1.46 5.36
CA ILE A 136 -9.27 -2.56 4.49
C ILE A 136 -8.15 -3.35 5.17
N HIS A 137 -8.25 -4.68 5.17
CA HIS A 137 -7.19 -5.55 5.66
C HIS A 137 -5.90 -5.38 4.86
N LEU A 138 -4.77 -5.34 5.55
CA LEU A 138 -3.45 -5.14 4.98
C LEU A 138 -3.12 -6.22 3.94
N GLY A 139 -3.39 -7.48 4.26
CA GLY A 139 -3.17 -8.59 3.32
C GLY A 139 -3.94 -8.41 2.02
N ALA A 140 -5.24 -8.11 2.12
CA ALA A 140 -6.08 -7.85 0.94
C ALA A 140 -5.57 -6.66 0.12
N LEU A 141 -5.10 -5.59 0.77
CA LEU A 141 -4.51 -4.44 0.07
C LEU A 141 -3.23 -4.82 -0.68
N MET A 142 -2.36 -5.60 -0.06
CA MET A 142 -1.13 -6.07 -0.68
C MET A 142 -1.43 -7.00 -1.86
N ASP A 143 -2.31 -7.98 -1.68
CA ASP A 143 -2.71 -8.92 -2.74
C ASP A 143 -3.30 -8.20 -3.96
N MET A 144 -4.20 -7.23 -3.73
CA MET A 144 -4.77 -6.44 -4.82
C MET A 144 -3.72 -5.58 -5.53
N SER A 145 -2.75 -5.04 -4.79
CA SER A 145 -1.69 -4.20 -5.35
C SER A 145 -0.71 -5.03 -6.17
N ALA A 146 -0.31 -6.20 -5.67
CA ALA A 146 0.53 -7.16 -6.38
C ALA A 146 -0.16 -7.68 -7.65
N ALA A 147 -1.41 -8.13 -7.55
CA ALA A 147 -2.15 -8.62 -8.71
C ALA A 147 -2.32 -7.55 -9.81
N LEU A 148 -2.47 -6.28 -9.43
CA LEU A 148 -2.54 -5.18 -10.41
C LEU A 148 -1.18 -4.90 -11.04
N LEU A 149 -0.10 -4.98 -10.25
CA LEU A 149 1.26 -4.81 -10.74
C LEU A 149 1.62 -5.92 -11.74
N ASP A 150 1.37 -7.18 -11.39
CA ASP A 150 1.57 -8.34 -12.27
C ASP A 150 0.80 -8.18 -13.60
N ALA A 151 -0.46 -7.71 -13.53
CA ALA A 151 -1.25 -7.45 -14.72
C ALA A 151 -0.68 -6.31 -15.58
N LEU A 152 -0.14 -5.26 -14.97
CA LEU A 152 0.52 -4.17 -15.69
C LEU A 152 1.79 -4.68 -16.39
N GLU A 153 2.58 -5.51 -15.73
CA GLU A 153 3.81 -6.06 -16.30
C GLU A 153 3.52 -6.94 -17.51
N VAL A 154 2.55 -7.86 -17.40
CA VAL A 154 2.15 -8.75 -18.51
C VAL A 154 1.63 -7.97 -19.72
N HIS A 155 0.90 -6.88 -19.50
CA HIS A 155 0.26 -6.14 -20.59
C HIS A 155 1.12 -5.02 -21.20
N PHE A 156 2.11 -4.50 -20.47
CA PHE A 156 2.93 -3.37 -20.92
C PHE A 156 4.42 -3.71 -21.12
N ASP A 157 4.83 -4.97 -20.92
CA ASP A 157 6.20 -5.44 -21.14
C ASP A 157 7.23 -4.52 -20.43
N LEU A 158 6.85 -4.05 -19.23
CA LEU A 158 7.57 -3.02 -18.46
C LEU A 158 9.02 -3.44 -18.13
N PHE A 159 9.29 -4.74 -18.16
CA PHE A 159 10.61 -5.33 -18.18
C PHE A 159 10.72 -6.29 -19.37
N PRO A 160 11.36 -5.91 -20.50
CA PRO A 160 11.71 -6.91 -21.49
C PRO A 160 12.61 -7.96 -20.81
N PRO A 161 12.40 -9.27 -21.06
CA PRO A 161 13.29 -10.29 -20.54
C PRO A 161 14.73 -9.94 -20.90
N LEU A 162 15.66 -10.08 -19.95
CA LEU A 162 17.08 -9.75 -20.10
C LEU A 162 17.77 -10.50 -21.27
N ASP A 163 17.09 -11.46 -21.88
CA ASP A 163 17.50 -12.23 -23.06
C ASP A 163 16.91 -11.70 -24.38
N ALA A 164 16.51 -10.42 -24.44
CA ALA A 164 16.22 -9.76 -25.72
C ALA A 164 17.53 -9.60 -26.51
N ASP A 165 17.88 -10.66 -27.25
CA ASP A 165 18.93 -10.70 -28.27
C ASP A 165 18.92 -9.40 -29.07
N LEU A 166 19.92 -8.55 -28.82
CA LEU A 166 20.20 -7.39 -29.64
C LEU A 166 20.43 -7.88 -31.09
N PRO A 167 19.67 -7.41 -32.09
CA PRO A 167 19.93 -7.78 -33.46
C PRO A 167 21.34 -7.31 -33.85
N ASP A 168 22.17 -8.28 -34.21
CA ASP A 168 23.55 -8.12 -34.68
C ASP A 168 23.59 -7.20 -35.92
N GLN A 169 23.74 -5.90 -35.67
CA GLN A 169 23.97 -4.90 -36.72
C GLN A 169 25.45 -4.93 -37.12
N ALA A 170 25.85 -5.94 -37.87
CA ALA A 170 27.19 -5.98 -38.46
C ALA A 170 27.25 -6.76 -39.79
N ALA A 171 26.40 -6.46 -40.79
CA ALA A 171 26.65 -6.93 -42.17
C ALA A 171 25.92 -6.16 -43.29
N THR A 172 26.02 -4.84 -43.36
CA THR A 172 25.70 -4.11 -44.61
C THR A 172 26.72 -3.01 -44.92
N ALA A 173 27.97 -3.44 -45.13
CA ALA A 173 28.98 -2.63 -45.82
C ALA A 173 29.70 -3.50 -46.86
N SER A 174 29.14 -3.57 -48.06
CA SER A 174 29.94 -3.83 -49.26
C SER A 174 29.47 -2.89 -50.36
N GLY A 175 30.34 -1.91 -50.58
CA GLY A 175 30.14 -0.80 -51.49
C GLY A 175 30.04 -1.27 -52.93
N SER A 176 29.05 -0.72 -53.61
CA SER A 176 29.09 -0.51 -55.04
C SER A 176 30.05 0.64 -55.32
N ALA A 177 31.15 0.35 -56.02
CA ALA A 177 31.98 1.37 -56.66
C ALA A 177 32.44 0.82 -58.03
N ALA A 178 32.06 1.56 -59.07
CA ALA A 178 32.31 1.27 -60.47
C ALA A 178 33.77 1.51 -60.87
N LEU A 179 34.30 0.65 -61.75
CA LEU A 179 35.05 0.99 -62.97
C LEU A 179 35.34 -0.28 -63.78
#